data_AF-A0A3A5B2W9-F1
#
_entry.id   AF-A0A3A5B2W9-F1
#
_cell.length_a   1.000
_cell.length_b   1.000
_cell.length_c   1.000
_cell.angle_alpha   90.00
_cell.angle_beta   90.00
_cell.angle_gamma   90.00
#
_symmetry.space_group_name_H-M   'P 1'
#
loop_
_entity.id
_entity.type
_entity.pdbx_description
1 polymer ?
#
loop_
_entity_poly.entity_id
_entity_poly.type
_entity_poly.pdbx_seq_one_letter_code
_entity_poly.pdbx_strand_id
1 'polypeptide(L)'
;MAWHKKRAVQVLIIMLLAIFTCPLASPAAQTEKSDHLTVSGIIADAQGKGVKEAEIELLVNGKQVNPLGRDEHLETGSKGSFVGRYRLPQGALPDAKVQVKAAKPSWQPRESDPIKVLNAGMDAEGNRIFQGQADLTLKRRITPAFWIASFVLLAVYVLIAAELMHRTLASFLGAALVLFISYTAGTFDKDFFILSFEDAMRSIDLNVIFLLMGMMIIVGVLKKTGLFQWLAYKSYALARGNIFILSFILQIITAVTSAFLDNVTTMLLMIPVTIEIAVTLKINPLTLLIPEVFASNVGGAATLIGDPPNILIGSYAKLTFAQFVINLALVCTVCLALTSLWYLWWYKKGYLAAEDKDVGRTIEYLKEEYKITNKKLTVMGLGILAFVIFLFVVHGVLHMEPSVAALIGAMVLLAISRVDIVEMLEHEVEWPTLVFFIALFMVIAGAEETGLIQIIAEWVKDLSGGNLTVAIVLVLWVSAIASAFIDNIPFTATMLPIIAFLNQTIPGAESGVLWWSLALGACLGGNGTMIGASANVVTVGLVEKAGYHISFLGYMKACWWPMLITVAIGMVYLLIAY
;
A
#
# COMPACT_ATOMS: atom_id res chain seq x y z
N MET A 1 -42.17 -38.47 32.71
CA MET A 1 -42.43 -37.77 34.00
C MET A 1 -41.25 -37.82 34.99
N ALA A 2 -40.01 -38.03 34.53
CA ALA A 2 -38.78 -38.04 35.36
C ALA A 2 -37.82 -36.87 35.07
N TRP A 3 -38.15 -36.00 34.11
CA TRP A 3 -37.28 -34.91 33.65
C TRP A 3 -37.50 -33.58 34.39
N HIS A 4 -38.72 -33.33 34.90
CA HIS A 4 -39.03 -32.10 35.66
C HIS A 4 -38.58 -32.11 37.13
N LYS A 5 -38.38 -33.29 37.75
CA LYS A 5 -37.92 -33.37 39.16
C LYS A 5 -36.43 -33.03 39.33
N LYS A 6 -35.57 -33.23 38.32
CA LYS A 6 -34.13 -32.89 38.42
C LYS A 6 -33.87 -31.38 38.36
N ARG A 7 -34.68 -30.61 37.62
CA ARG A 7 -34.56 -29.14 37.57
C ARG A 7 -35.01 -28.46 38.86
N ALA A 8 -36.05 -28.97 39.52
CA ALA A 8 -36.51 -28.41 40.80
C ALA A 8 -35.48 -28.59 41.93
N VAL A 9 -34.78 -29.73 41.96
CA VAL A 9 -33.71 -30.00 42.94
C VAL A 9 -32.44 -29.19 42.63
N GLN A 10 -32.08 -29.00 41.35
CA GLN A 10 -30.93 -28.15 40.98
C GLN A 10 -31.18 -26.66 41.23
N VAL A 11 -32.41 -26.16 41.03
CA VAL A 11 -32.75 -24.76 41.34
C VAL A 11 -32.80 -24.53 42.86
N LEU A 12 -33.23 -25.51 43.66
CA LEU A 12 -33.18 -25.41 45.13
C LEU A 12 -31.74 -25.44 45.67
N ILE A 13 -30.84 -26.23 45.06
CA ILE A 13 -29.41 -26.28 45.43
C ILE A 13 -28.70 -24.96 45.06
N ILE A 14 -29.05 -24.35 43.92
CA ILE A 14 -28.50 -23.05 43.50
C ILE A 14 -29.04 -21.91 44.40
N MET A 15 -30.31 -21.96 44.84
CA MET A 15 -30.84 -20.97 45.80
C MET A 15 -30.29 -21.15 47.22
N LEU A 16 -30.03 -22.38 47.68
CA LEU A 16 -29.42 -22.62 49.01
C LEU A 16 -27.92 -22.25 49.05
N LEU A 17 -27.19 -22.35 47.93
CA LEU A 17 -25.81 -21.85 47.82
C LEU A 17 -25.73 -20.32 47.70
N ALA A 18 -26.81 -19.65 47.27
CA ALA A 18 -26.91 -18.19 47.23
C ALA A 18 -27.16 -17.54 48.61
N ILE A 19 -27.60 -18.31 49.61
CA ILE A 19 -27.86 -17.81 50.98
C ILE A 19 -26.61 -17.93 51.88
N PHE A 20 -25.59 -18.70 51.49
CA PHE A 20 -24.33 -18.85 52.25
C PHE A 20 -23.13 -18.10 51.67
N THR A 21 -23.33 -17.28 50.63
CA THR A 21 -22.31 -16.36 50.12
C THR A 21 -22.77 -14.92 50.27
N CYS A 22 -23.29 -14.58 51.45
CA CYS A 22 -23.17 -13.21 51.92
C CYS A 22 -21.66 -12.95 52.06
N PRO A 23 -21.05 -12.00 51.33
CA PRO A 23 -19.74 -11.55 51.73
C PRO A 23 -19.98 -10.99 53.13
N LEU A 24 -19.40 -11.63 54.15
CA LEU A 24 -19.09 -10.93 55.39
C LEU A 24 -18.48 -9.62 54.93
N ALA A 25 -19.21 -8.52 55.13
CA ALA A 25 -18.66 -7.20 54.99
C ALA A 25 -17.41 -7.24 55.85
N SER A 26 -16.26 -7.32 55.18
CA SER A 26 -14.99 -7.12 55.84
C SER A 26 -15.19 -5.79 56.55
N PRO A 27 -14.89 -5.69 57.86
CA PRO A 27 -15.03 -4.42 58.55
C PRO A 27 -14.34 -3.40 57.66
N ALA A 28 -15.07 -2.36 57.26
CA ALA A 28 -14.57 -1.34 56.36
C ALA A 28 -13.18 -1.00 56.86
N ALA A 29 -12.15 -1.45 56.13
CA ALA A 29 -10.79 -1.10 56.45
C ALA A 29 -10.85 0.42 56.51
N GLN A 30 -10.50 1.00 57.66
CA GLN A 30 -10.38 2.44 57.79
C GLN A 30 -9.63 2.88 56.55
N THR A 31 -10.33 3.55 55.63
CA THR A 31 -9.76 3.94 54.36
C THR A 31 -8.79 5.03 54.78
N GLU A 32 -7.52 4.66 54.92
CA GLU A 32 -6.47 5.64 55.12
C GLU A 32 -6.70 6.69 54.03
N LYS A 33 -7.01 7.91 54.45
CA LYS A 33 -7.17 9.03 53.54
C LYS A 33 -5.94 9.03 52.65
N SER A 34 -6.15 9.27 51.36
CA SER A 34 -5.09 9.17 50.36
C SER A 34 -5.08 10.41 49.46
N ASP A 35 -3.96 10.62 48.79
CA ASP A 35 -3.86 11.62 47.72
C ASP A 35 -4.06 10.89 46.37
N HIS A 36 -5.09 11.27 45.62
CA HIS A 36 -5.34 10.75 44.28
C HIS A 36 -4.73 11.68 43.25
N LEU A 37 -3.78 11.18 42.48
CA LEU A 37 -3.10 11.93 41.44
C LEU A 37 -3.55 11.42 40.07
N THR A 38 -4.03 12.32 39.21
CA THR A 38 -4.22 12.05 37.78
C THR A 38 -3.11 12.74 37.00
N VAL A 39 -2.34 11.97 36.22
CA VAL A 39 -1.33 12.51 35.32
C VAL A 39 -1.73 12.22 33.89
N SER A 40 -1.69 13.24 33.03
CA SER A 40 -1.99 13.11 31.61
C SER A 40 -0.97 13.87 30.76
N GLY A 41 -0.80 13.46 29.51
CA GLY A 41 0.04 14.18 28.58
C GLY A 41 0.25 13.42 27.29
N ILE A 42 1.17 13.92 26.48
CA ILE A 42 1.52 13.37 25.18
C ILE A 42 3.00 13.04 25.14
N ILE A 43 3.31 11.79 24.75
CA ILE A 43 4.65 11.39 24.33
C ILE A 43 4.73 11.56 22.82
N ALA A 44 5.65 12.40 22.35
CA ALA A 44 5.88 12.66 20.94
C ALA A 44 7.33 12.38 20.55
N ASP A 45 7.58 12.26 19.26
CA ASP A 45 8.92 12.26 18.71
C ASP A 45 9.43 13.69 18.43
N ALA A 46 10.66 13.82 17.97
CA ALA A 46 11.27 15.11 17.64
C ALA A 46 10.50 15.90 16.56
N GLN A 47 9.59 15.25 15.84
CA GLN A 47 8.80 15.78 14.74
C GLN A 47 7.36 16.13 15.20
N GLY A 48 7.03 15.89 16.48
CA GLY A 48 5.72 16.14 17.06
C GLY A 48 4.69 15.03 16.81
N LYS A 49 5.08 13.90 16.21
CA LYS A 49 4.21 12.74 16.00
C LYS A 49 4.14 11.95 17.31
N GLY A 50 2.92 11.59 17.73
CA GLY A 50 2.70 10.81 18.94
C GLY A 50 3.37 9.44 18.88
N VAL A 51 4.12 9.08 19.93
CA VAL A 51 4.73 7.75 20.07
C VAL A 51 3.72 6.84 20.73
N LYS A 52 3.10 5.94 19.97
CA LYS A 52 2.17 4.92 20.47
C LYS A 52 2.91 3.82 21.24
N GLU A 53 2.21 3.11 22.13
CA GLU A 53 2.71 1.94 22.86
C GLU A 53 4.05 2.20 23.57
N ALA A 54 4.27 3.43 24.04
CA ALA A 54 5.34 3.74 24.98
C ALA A 54 4.86 3.42 26.40
N GLU A 55 5.66 2.63 27.12
CA GLU A 55 5.45 2.31 28.53
C GLU A 55 5.67 3.58 29.37
N ILE A 56 4.72 3.86 30.26
CA ILE A 56 4.71 5.04 31.12
C ILE A 56 4.84 4.60 32.57
N GLU A 57 5.90 5.08 33.22
CA GLU A 57 6.15 4.87 34.65
C GLU A 57 6.05 6.21 35.38
N LEU A 58 5.29 6.25 36.48
CA LEU A 58 5.28 7.41 37.36
C LEU A 58 6.34 7.24 38.45
N LEU A 59 7.23 8.22 38.57
CA LEU A 59 8.25 8.29 39.61
C LEU A 59 7.87 9.37 40.63
N VAL A 60 7.68 8.97 41.89
CA VAL A 60 7.44 9.89 43.01
C VAL A 60 8.64 9.83 43.96
N ASN A 61 9.37 10.94 44.07
CA ASN A 61 10.65 11.02 44.78
C ASN A 61 11.65 9.94 44.31
N GLY A 62 11.66 9.63 43.02
CA GLY A 62 12.52 8.62 42.40
C GLY A 62 12.07 7.17 42.59
N LYS A 63 10.91 6.91 43.22
CA LYS A 63 10.33 5.56 43.34
C LYS A 63 9.15 5.39 42.40
N GLN A 64 9.10 4.24 41.72
CA GLN A 64 7.99 3.89 40.83
C GLN A 64 6.69 3.68 41.62
N VAL A 65 5.60 4.23 41.10
CA VAL A 65 4.25 4.08 41.64
C VAL A 65 3.35 3.48 40.58
N ASN A 66 2.64 2.41 40.94
CA ASN A 66 1.76 1.70 40.02
C ASN A 66 0.43 2.45 39.84
N PRO A 67 -0.14 2.43 38.62
CA PRO A 67 -1.44 3.04 38.36
C PRO A 67 -2.58 2.30 39.07
N LEU A 68 -3.65 3.03 39.35
CA LEU A 68 -4.95 2.55 39.83
C LEU A 68 -5.73 1.96 38.66
N GLY A 69 -5.92 0.64 38.65
CA GLY A 69 -6.67 -0.06 37.60
C GLY A 69 -6.43 -1.57 37.61
N ARG A 70 -7.02 -2.29 36.65
CA ARG A 70 -6.73 -3.72 36.42
C ARG A 70 -5.40 -3.94 35.68
N ASP A 71 -4.89 -2.90 35.02
CA ASP A 71 -3.67 -2.97 34.23
C ASP A 71 -2.49 -2.49 35.08
N GLU A 72 -1.53 -3.39 35.33
CA GLU A 72 -0.31 -3.08 36.10
C GLU A 72 0.65 -2.15 35.34
N HIS A 73 0.45 -1.99 34.03
CA HIS A 73 1.26 -1.19 33.13
C HIS A 73 0.41 -0.15 32.39
N LEU A 74 0.92 1.09 32.30
CA LEU A 74 0.30 2.17 31.55
C LEU A 74 1.05 2.37 30.24
N GLU A 75 0.34 2.38 29.12
CA GLU A 75 0.91 2.64 27.80
C GLU A 75 0.20 3.80 27.10
N THR A 76 0.90 4.48 26.21
CA THR A 76 0.30 5.53 25.36
C THR A 76 -0.62 4.95 24.29
N GLY A 77 -1.73 5.62 24.01
CA GLY A 77 -2.59 5.32 22.87
C GLY A 77 -1.95 5.66 21.51
N SER A 78 -2.70 5.44 20.41
CA SER A 78 -2.20 5.62 19.04
C SER A 78 -1.68 7.01 18.68
N LYS A 79 -2.11 8.05 19.41
CA LYS A 79 -1.65 9.45 19.26
C LYS A 79 -0.58 9.85 20.29
N GLY A 80 -0.01 8.90 21.02
CA GLY A 80 0.97 9.16 22.08
C GLY A 80 0.38 9.71 23.39
N SER A 81 -0.94 9.88 23.46
CA SER A 81 -1.62 10.37 24.67
C SER A 81 -1.73 9.29 25.74
N PHE A 82 -1.54 9.66 27.00
CA PHE A 82 -1.77 8.77 28.15
C PHE A 82 -2.53 9.48 29.27
N VAL A 83 -3.22 8.69 30.10
CA VAL A 83 -3.85 9.14 31.34
C VAL A 83 -3.64 8.07 32.41
N GLY A 84 -2.80 8.38 33.40
CA GLY A 84 -2.56 7.54 34.56
C GLY A 84 -3.27 8.10 35.78
N ARG A 85 -3.84 7.22 36.61
CA ARG A 85 -4.40 7.57 37.92
C ARG A 85 -3.61 6.83 38.98
N TYR A 86 -3.27 7.47 40.08
CA TYR A 86 -2.37 6.91 41.09
C TYR A 86 -2.88 7.24 42.49
N ARG A 87 -2.71 6.30 43.43
CA ARG A 87 -3.00 6.52 44.85
C ARG A 87 -1.69 6.65 45.61
N LEU A 88 -1.55 7.75 46.33
CA LEU A 88 -0.38 8.06 47.15
C LEU A 88 -0.78 8.21 48.62
N PRO A 89 0.15 7.98 49.56
CA PRO A 89 -0.08 8.27 50.97
C PRO A 89 -0.49 9.74 51.16
N GLN A 90 -1.46 9.99 52.05
CA GLN A 90 -1.90 11.35 52.33
C GLN A 90 -0.75 12.19 52.88
N GLY A 91 -0.60 13.39 52.34
CA GLY A 91 0.46 14.33 52.71
C GLY A 91 1.66 14.32 51.76
N ALA A 92 1.72 13.36 50.84
CA ALA A 92 2.80 13.26 49.86
C ALA A 92 2.78 14.43 48.86
N LEU A 93 1.59 14.91 48.48
CA LEU A 93 1.43 16.02 47.54
C LEU A 93 1.01 17.30 48.28
N PRO A 94 1.48 18.49 47.84
CA PRO A 94 2.15 18.77 46.54
C PRO A 94 3.69 18.70 46.56
N ASP A 95 4.33 18.50 47.70
CA ASP A 95 5.78 18.69 47.86
C ASP A 95 6.65 17.56 47.26
N ALA A 96 6.07 16.39 46.99
CA ALA A 96 6.78 15.31 46.33
C ALA A 96 7.18 15.66 44.89
N LYS A 97 8.39 15.26 44.51
CA LYS A 97 8.85 15.35 43.12
C LYS A 97 8.17 14.27 42.31
N VAL A 98 7.23 14.66 41.46
CA VAL A 98 6.55 13.76 40.53
C VAL A 98 7.18 13.88 39.17
N GLN A 99 7.59 12.77 38.57
CA GLN A 99 8.17 12.70 37.22
C GLN A 99 7.51 11.58 36.45
N VAL A 100 7.49 11.71 35.12
CA VAL A 100 7.01 10.67 34.21
C VAL A 100 8.19 10.15 33.43
N LYS A 101 8.38 8.84 33.42
CA LYS A 101 9.36 8.16 32.58
C LYS A 101 8.63 7.45 31.46
N ALA A 102 9.08 7.70 30.23
CA ALA A 102 8.57 7.02 29.05
C ALA A 102 9.67 6.15 28.43
N ALA A 103 9.34 4.91 28.09
CA ALA A 103 10.24 3.95 27.46
C ALA A 103 9.53 3.18 26.33
N LYS A 104 10.24 2.91 25.23
CA LYS A 104 9.76 2.05 24.14
C LYS A 104 10.95 1.43 23.40
N PRO A 105 10.87 0.16 22.95
CA PRO A 105 11.85 -0.41 22.02
C PRO A 105 12.09 0.54 20.82
N SER A 106 13.36 0.79 20.47
CA SER A 106 13.79 1.75 19.44
C SER A 106 13.70 3.25 19.81
N TRP A 107 13.42 3.58 21.08
CA TRP A 107 13.45 4.94 21.60
C TRP A 107 14.38 5.05 22.82
N GLN A 108 15.07 6.18 22.98
CA GLN A 108 15.85 6.46 24.18
C GLN A 108 14.88 6.72 25.34
N PRO A 109 14.91 5.91 26.42
CA PRO A 109 14.09 6.18 27.60
C PRO A 109 14.38 7.57 28.14
N ARG A 110 13.33 8.29 28.53
CA ARG A 110 13.45 9.65 29.05
C ARG A 110 12.55 9.88 30.24
N GLU A 111 13.11 10.51 31.26
CA GLU A 111 12.39 11.03 32.42
C GLU A 111 12.05 12.50 32.19
N SER A 112 10.85 12.92 32.59
CA SER A 112 10.45 14.32 32.55
C SER A 112 11.16 15.11 33.64
N ASP A 113 11.25 16.42 33.47
CA ASP A 113 11.46 17.30 34.60
C ASP A 113 10.31 17.13 35.62
N PRO A 114 10.53 17.45 36.92
CA PRO A 114 9.47 17.38 37.92
C PRO A 114 8.23 18.15 37.49
N ILE A 115 7.11 17.45 37.37
CA ILE A 115 5.86 18.02 36.86
C ILE A 115 5.18 18.85 37.93
N LYS A 116 4.54 19.94 37.52
CA LYS A 116 3.75 20.76 38.43
C LYS A 116 2.46 20.03 38.76
N VAL A 117 2.24 19.76 40.04
CA VAL A 117 1.03 19.11 40.55
C VAL A 117 0.09 20.18 41.12
N LEU A 118 -1.13 20.22 40.60
CA LEU A 118 -2.17 21.18 41.00
C LEU A 118 -3.21 20.47 41.88
N ASN A 119 -3.61 21.11 42.98
CA ASN A 119 -4.71 20.64 43.81
C ASN A 119 -6.04 20.92 43.10
N ALA A 120 -6.80 19.86 42.84
CA ALA A 120 -8.08 19.89 42.13
C ALA A 120 -9.30 19.75 43.07
N GLY A 121 -9.09 19.73 44.39
CA GLY A 121 -10.14 19.66 45.40
C GLY A 121 -10.13 18.36 46.20
N MET A 122 -11.30 17.93 46.69
CA MET A 122 -11.50 16.67 47.41
C MET A 122 -12.60 15.84 46.74
N ASP A 123 -12.47 14.52 46.80
CA ASP A 123 -13.53 13.61 46.35
C ASP A 123 -14.66 13.47 47.38
N ALA A 124 -15.72 12.75 47.01
CA ALA A 124 -16.87 12.50 47.88
C ALA A 124 -16.54 11.68 49.15
N GLU A 125 -15.37 11.04 49.18
CA GLU A 125 -14.85 10.23 50.29
C GLU A 125 -13.87 11.04 51.18
N GLY A 126 -13.59 12.29 50.83
CA GLY A 126 -12.71 13.19 51.55
C GLY A 126 -11.21 13.00 51.26
N ASN A 127 -10.85 12.28 50.20
CA ASN A 127 -9.48 12.19 49.70
C ASN A 127 -9.12 13.44 48.90
N ARG A 128 -7.84 13.84 48.87
CA ARG A 128 -7.39 15.02 48.13
C ARG A 128 -7.09 14.65 46.68
N ILE A 129 -7.59 15.42 45.73
CA ILE A 129 -7.41 15.19 44.30
C ILE A 129 -6.34 16.14 43.76
N PHE A 130 -5.42 15.59 42.98
CA PHE A 130 -4.36 16.31 42.33
C PHE A 130 -4.30 15.99 40.83
N GLN A 131 -3.86 16.95 40.03
CA GLN A 131 -3.67 16.80 38.59
C GLN A 131 -2.28 17.26 38.17
N GLY A 132 -1.65 16.51 37.27
CA GLY A 132 -0.36 16.85 36.67
C GLY A 132 -0.40 16.67 35.15
N GLN A 133 0.37 17.49 34.44
CA GLN A 133 0.57 17.35 33.00
C GLN A 133 2.04 17.07 32.69
N ALA A 134 2.31 16.11 31.81
CA ALA A 134 3.67 15.75 31.41
C ALA A 134 3.73 15.47 29.90
N ASP A 135 4.33 16.40 29.17
CA ASP A 135 4.61 16.23 27.75
C ASP A 135 6.10 15.94 27.54
N LEU A 136 6.40 14.89 26.78
CA LEU A 136 7.75 14.36 26.63
C LEU A 136 8.06 14.14 25.16
N THR A 137 9.29 14.47 24.78
CA THR A 137 9.83 14.18 23.46
C THR A 137 10.86 13.06 23.55
N LEU A 138 10.60 11.93 22.88
CA LEU A 138 11.54 10.81 22.77
C LEU A 138 12.40 10.95 21.51
N LYS A 139 13.66 10.52 21.62
CA LYS A 139 14.58 10.42 20.48
C LYS A 139 14.72 8.97 20.06
N ARG A 140 14.78 8.71 18.75
CA ARG A 140 15.06 7.37 18.22
C ARG A 140 16.44 6.90 18.68
N ARG A 141 16.56 5.60 18.94
CA ARG A 141 17.86 4.94 19.14
C ARG A 141 17.99 3.77 18.16
N ILE A 142 19.20 3.57 17.66
CA ILE A 142 19.52 2.40 16.83
C ILE A 142 19.69 1.19 17.75
N THR A 143 18.90 0.15 17.50
CA THR A 143 18.91 -1.13 18.23
C THR A 143 19.30 -2.28 17.28
N PRO A 144 19.55 -3.50 17.79
CA PRO A 144 19.62 -4.70 16.94
C PRO A 144 18.37 -4.87 16.06
N ALA A 145 17.17 -4.58 16.58
CA ALA A 145 15.92 -4.62 15.79
C ALA A 145 16.00 -3.75 14.52
N PHE A 146 16.59 -2.56 14.61
CA PHE A 146 16.81 -1.68 13.45
C PHE A 146 17.63 -2.36 12.34
N TRP A 147 18.77 -2.95 12.70
CA TRP A 147 19.63 -3.61 11.73
C TRP A 147 18.98 -4.84 11.12
N ILE A 148 18.26 -5.61 11.94
CA ILE A 148 17.53 -6.80 11.49
C ILE A 148 16.42 -6.40 10.52
N ALA A 149 15.56 -5.44 10.88
CA ALA A 149 14.48 -4.99 10.01
C ALA A 149 15.01 -4.42 8.68
N SER A 150 16.08 -3.63 8.75
CA SER A 150 16.76 -3.08 7.55
C SER A 150 17.33 -4.19 6.67
N PHE A 151 17.98 -5.19 7.27
CA PHE A 151 18.52 -6.33 6.55
C PHE A 151 17.42 -7.17 5.92
N VAL A 152 16.32 -7.44 6.63
CA VAL A 152 15.17 -8.19 6.10
C VAL A 152 14.55 -7.45 4.92
N LEU A 153 14.29 -6.15 5.03
CA LEU A 153 13.75 -5.35 3.94
C LEU A 153 14.68 -5.38 2.71
N LEU A 154 15.98 -5.15 2.90
CA LEU A 154 16.97 -5.18 1.83
C LEU A 154 17.08 -6.57 1.19
N ALA A 155 17.08 -7.63 1.99
CA ALA A 155 17.12 -9.00 1.52
C ALA A 155 15.89 -9.32 0.67
N VAL A 156 14.68 -8.95 1.12
CA VAL A 156 13.44 -9.10 0.33
C VAL A 156 13.58 -8.41 -1.02
N TYR A 157 14.11 -7.19 -1.07
CA TYR A 157 14.30 -6.46 -2.33
C TYR A 157 15.33 -7.09 -3.25
N VAL A 158 16.48 -7.52 -2.72
CA VAL A 158 17.51 -8.19 -3.51
C VAL A 158 16.97 -9.51 -4.07
N LEU A 159 16.23 -10.29 -3.26
CA LEU A 159 15.62 -11.55 -3.69
C LEU A 159 14.60 -11.35 -4.82
N ILE A 160 13.80 -10.28 -4.75
CA ILE A 160 12.83 -9.91 -5.79
C ILE A 160 13.56 -9.40 -7.05
N ALA A 161 14.45 -8.42 -6.91
CA ALA A 161 15.12 -7.76 -8.04
C ALA A 161 16.07 -8.71 -8.80
N ALA A 162 16.73 -9.62 -8.10
CA ALA A 162 17.58 -10.64 -8.71
C ALA A 162 16.79 -11.88 -9.16
N GLU A 163 15.46 -11.87 -9.04
CA GLU A 163 14.55 -12.98 -9.39
C GLU A 163 14.97 -14.35 -8.80
N LEU A 164 15.62 -14.33 -7.63
CA LEU A 164 16.13 -15.55 -6.98
C LEU A 164 14.99 -16.41 -6.42
N MET A 165 13.83 -15.81 -6.18
CA MET A 165 12.60 -16.49 -5.76
C MET A 165 11.36 -15.67 -6.13
N HIS A 166 10.19 -16.31 -6.11
CA HIS A 166 8.91 -15.63 -6.37
C HIS A 166 8.67 -14.52 -5.35
N ARG A 167 8.25 -13.33 -5.82
CA ARG A 167 8.08 -12.13 -4.99
C ARG A 167 7.22 -12.34 -3.73
N THR A 168 6.13 -13.08 -3.86
CA THR A 168 5.24 -13.44 -2.75
C THR A 168 5.96 -14.26 -1.68
N LEU A 169 6.81 -15.20 -2.09
CA LEU A 169 7.56 -16.02 -1.14
C LEU A 169 8.60 -15.16 -0.41
N ALA A 170 9.32 -14.30 -1.13
CA ALA A 170 10.30 -13.38 -0.53
C ALA A 170 9.65 -12.49 0.52
N SER A 171 8.56 -11.80 0.17
CA SER A 171 7.85 -10.91 1.10
C SER A 171 7.27 -11.67 2.30
N PHE A 172 6.68 -12.84 2.08
CA PHE A 172 6.09 -13.66 3.14
C PHE A 172 7.13 -14.20 4.11
N LEU A 173 8.29 -14.65 3.61
CA LEU A 173 9.43 -14.99 4.45
C LEU A 173 9.93 -13.79 5.26
N GLY A 174 10.04 -12.62 4.63
CA GLY A 174 10.41 -11.38 5.33
C GLY A 174 9.44 -11.05 6.48
N ALA A 175 8.14 -11.08 6.23
CA ALA A 175 7.11 -10.82 7.23
C ALA A 175 7.16 -11.86 8.37
N ALA A 176 7.30 -13.14 8.01
CA ALA A 176 7.44 -14.22 8.98
C ALA A 176 8.69 -14.05 9.85
N LEU A 177 9.83 -13.64 9.28
CA LEU A 177 11.06 -13.38 10.03
C LEU A 177 10.92 -12.19 10.98
N VAL A 178 10.30 -11.09 10.54
CA VAL A 178 10.04 -9.91 11.39
C VAL A 178 9.22 -10.30 12.62
N LEU A 179 8.12 -11.04 12.41
CA LEU A 179 7.26 -11.50 13.51
C LEU A 179 7.95 -12.55 14.38
N PHE A 180 8.64 -13.51 13.76
CA PHE A 180 9.37 -14.55 14.48
C PHE A 180 10.41 -13.94 15.42
N ILE A 181 11.21 -12.98 14.96
CA ILE A 181 12.22 -12.33 15.78
C ILE A 181 11.57 -11.50 16.90
N SER A 182 10.48 -10.79 16.59
CA SER A 182 9.75 -9.97 17.58
C SER A 182 9.21 -10.81 18.74
N TYR A 183 8.65 -12.00 18.46
CA TYR A 183 8.06 -12.86 19.49
C TYR A 183 9.01 -13.92 20.06
N THR A 184 10.22 -14.06 19.52
CA THR A 184 11.26 -14.93 20.10
C THR A 184 12.33 -14.10 20.80
N ALA A 185 13.31 -13.58 20.06
CA ALA A 185 14.38 -12.75 20.60
C ALA A 185 13.84 -11.49 21.30
N GLY A 186 12.83 -10.83 20.71
CA GLY A 186 12.17 -9.66 21.29
C GLY A 186 11.45 -9.90 22.62
N THR A 187 11.08 -11.16 22.91
CA THR A 187 10.49 -11.56 24.19
C THR A 187 11.54 -11.65 25.29
N PHE A 188 12.76 -12.08 24.96
CA PHE A 188 13.87 -12.17 25.92
C PHE A 188 14.60 -10.83 26.09
N ASP A 189 14.75 -10.09 25.00
CA ASP A 189 15.39 -8.78 24.98
C ASP A 189 14.59 -7.83 24.09
N LYS A 190 14.01 -6.81 24.73
CA LYS A 190 13.17 -5.79 24.09
C LYS A 190 13.91 -5.02 22.99
N ASP A 191 15.24 -5.01 22.97
CA ASP A 191 16.04 -4.39 21.90
C ASP A 191 15.98 -5.15 20.56
N PHE A 192 15.49 -6.39 20.56
CA PHE A 192 15.22 -7.19 19.37
C PHE A 192 13.75 -7.13 18.91
N PHE A 193 12.88 -6.46 19.67
CA PHE A 193 11.48 -6.32 19.29
C PHE A 193 11.32 -5.37 18.10
N ILE A 194 10.73 -5.84 17.00
CA ILE A 194 10.56 -5.07 15.76
C ILE A 194 9.12 -4.58 15.63
N LEU A 195 8.14 -5.49 15.63
CA LEU A 195 6.73 -5.20 15.33
C LEU A 195 5.80 -6.21 16.03
N SER A 196 4.73 -5.71 16.66
CA SER A 196 3.67 -6.57 17.21
C SER A 196 2.80 -7.16 16.10
N PHE A 197 2.15 -8.29 16.38
CA PHE A 197 1.19 -8.91 15.46
C PHE A 197 0.01 -7.98 15.19
N GLU A 198 -0.49 -7.28 16.21
CA GLU A 198 -1.57 -6.32 16.10
C GLU A 198 -1.20 -5.16 15.17
N ASP A 199 0.01 -4.60 15.32
CA ASP A 199 0.48 -3.54 14.43
C ASP A 199 0.80 -4.04 13.02
N ALA A 200 1.33 -5.26 12.89
CA ALA A 200 1.48 -5.91 11.60
C ALA A 200 0.13 -6.03 10.89
N MET A 201 -0.92 -6.47 11.59
CA MET A 201 -2.26 -6.55 11.03
C MET A 201 -2.86 -5.18 10.69
N ARG A 202 -2.62 -4.16 11.53
CA ARG A 202 -3.07 -2.78 11.28
C ARG A 202 -2.33 -2.13 10.11
N SER A 203 -1.10 -2.56 9.81
CA SER A 203 -0.33 -2.04 8.68
C SER A 203 -0.86 -2.47 7.32
N ILE A 204 -1.67 -3.54 7.28
CA ILE A 204 -2.24 -4.05 6.04
C ILE A 204 -3.30 -3.08 5.53
N ASP A 205 -3.09 -2.52 4.35
CA ASP A 205 -4.10 -1.70 3.69
C ASP A 205 -5.16 -2.57 3.00
N LEU A 206 -6.26 -2.85 3.71
CA LEU A 206 -7.38 -3.62 3.18
C LEU A 206 -8.08 -2.91 2.01
N ASN A 207 -8.00 -1.59 1.88
CA ASN A 207 -8.56 -0.92 0.72
C ASN A 207 -7.83 -1.33 -0.56
N VAL A 208 -6.49 -1.39 -0.51
CA VAL A 208 -5.69 -1.88 -1.65
C VAL A 208 -6.05 -3.33 -1.98
N ILE A 209 -6.10 -4.21 -0.98
CA ILE A 209 -6.40 -5.64 -1.18
C ILE A 209 -7.79 -5.85 -1.82
N PHE A 210 -8.83 -5.23 -1.25
CA PHE A 210 -10.19 -5.41 -1.75
C PHE A 210 -10.45 -4.68 -3.07
N LEU A 211 -9.78 -3.54 -3.31
CA LEU A 211 -9.83 -2.86 -4.59
C LEU A 211 -9.28 -3.75 -5.71
N LEU A 212 -8.08 -4.31 -5.52
CA LEU A 212 -7.45 -5.22 -6.47
C LEU A 212 -8.32 -6.46 -6.71
N MET A 213 -8.80 -7.10 -5.64
CA MET A 213 -9.67 -8.27 -5.75
C MET A 213 -10.96 -7.96 -6.55
N GLY A 214 -11.63 -6.85 -6.25
CA GLY A 214 -12.85 -6.45 -6.96
C GLY A 214 -12.60 -6.21 -8.45
N MET A 215 -11.51 -5.52 -8.79
CA MET A 215 -11.13 -5.27 -10.18
C MET A 215 -10.73 -6.57 -10.90
N MET A 216 -9.94 -7.44 -10.29
CA MET A 216 -9.56 -8.75 -10.85
C MET A 216 -10.79 -9.60 -11.18
N ILE A 217 -11.82 -9.61 -10.32
CA ILE A 217 -13.08 -10.33 -10.58
C ILE A 217 -13.81 -9.73 -11.78
N ILE A 218 -13.97 -8.40 -11.84
CA ILE A 218 -14.66 -7.73 -12.96
C ILE A 218 -13.97 -8.03 -14.28
N VAL A 219 -12.64 -7.95 -14.30
CA VAL A 219 -11.84 -8.21 -15.49
C VAL A 219 -11.86 -9.69 -15.87
N GLY A 220 -11.78 -10.61 -14.90
CA GLY A 220 -11.90 -12.05 -15.10
C GLY A 220 -13.22 -12.42 -15.80
N VAL A 221 -14.33 -11.81 -15.40
CA VAL A 221 -15.62 -11.99 -16.09
C VAL A 221 -15.56 -11.45 -17.52
N LEU A 222 -15.00 -10.26 -17.75
CA LEU A 222 -14.89 -9.66 -19.09
C LEU A 222 -14.00 -10.48 -20.04
N LYS A 223 -12.91 -11.04 -19.52
CA LYS A 223 -11.97 -11.91 -20.24
C LYS A 223 -12.66 -13.13 -20.84
N LYS A 224 -13.59 -13.75 -20.09
CA LYS A 224 -14.38 -14.90 -20.57
C LYS A 224 -15.29 -14.58 -21.75
N THR A 225 -15.56 -13.31 -22.03
CA THR A 225 -16.49 -12.91 -23.10
C THR A 225 -15.86 -12.79 -24.49
N GLY A 226 -14.54 -12.91 -24.60
CA GLY A 226 -13.82 -12.68 -25.86
C GLY A 226 -13.65 -11.20 -26.23
N LEU A 227 -13.91 -10.28 -25.29
CA LEU A 227 -13.84 -8.83 -25.53
C LEU A 227 -12.44 -8.39 -26.00
N PHE A 228 -11.39 -8.88 -25.35
CA PHE A 228 -10.01 -8.46 -25.63
C PHE A 228 -9.51 -8.99 -26.97
N GLN A 229 -9.83 -10.25 -27.27
CA GLN A 229 -9.60 -10.85 -28.59
C GLN A 229 -10.30 -10.03 -29.68
N TRP A 230 -11.56 -9.67 -29.45
CA TRP A 230 -12.32 -8.86 -30.39
C TRP A 230 -11.73 -7.45 -30.58
N LEU A 231 -11.24 -6.80 -29.51
CA LEU A 231 -10.56 -5.50 -29.59
C LEU A 231 -9.31 -5.58 -30.46
N ALA A 232 -8.54 -6.65 -30.33
CA ALA A 232 -7.35 -6.84 -31.13
C ALA A 232 -7.66 -7.14 -32.62
N TYR A 233 -8.67 -7.96 -32.92
CA TYR A 233 -9.20 -8.07 -34.29
C TYR A 233 -9.60 -6.70 -34.85
N LYS A 234 -10.33 -5.90 -34.07
CA LYS A 234 -10.74 -4.55 -34.49
C LYS A 234 -9.55 -3.63 -34.73
N SER A 235 -8.50 -3.77 -33.94
CA SER A 235 -7.24 -3.02 -34.11
C SER A 235 -6.60 -3.32 -35.46
N TYR A 236 -6.50 -4.60 -35.81
CA TYR A 236 -5.98 -5.04 -37.11
C TYR A 236 -6.85 -4.57 -38.28
N ALA A 237 -8.16 -4.74 -38.17
CA ALA A 237 -9.11 -4.33 -39.20
C ALA A 237 -9.10 -2.81 -39.44
N LEU A 238 -8.94 -2.01 -38.38
CA LEU A 238 -8.84 -0.56 -38.48
C LEU A 238 -7.51 -0.11 -39.08
N ALA A 239 -6.42 -0.83 -38.78
CA ALA A 239 -5.11 -0.58 -39.37
C ALA A 239 -5.03 -0.91 -40.86
N ARG A 240 -5.95 -1.74 -41.39
CA ARG A 240 -6.01 -2.17 -42.80
C ARG A 240 -4.65 -2.68 -43.32
N GLY A 241 -3.95 -3.46 -42.48
CA GLY A 241 -2.63 -4.02 -42.82
C GLY A 241 -1.46 -3.04 -42.68
N ASN A 242 -1.68 -1.76 -42.35
CA ASN A 242 -0.60 -0.83 -42.07
C ASN A 242 -0.07 -1.04 -40.64
N ILE A 243 1.10 -1.64 -40.53
CA ILE A 243 1.69 -2.00 -39.23
C ILE A 243 2.07 -0.81 -38.35
N PHE A 244 2.36 0.37 -38.93
CA PHE A 244 2.61 1.59 -38.15
C PHE A 244 1.32 2.03 -37.46
N ILE A 245 0.21 2.02 -38.21
CA ILE A 245 -1.12 2.36 -37.67
C ILE A 245 -1.54 1.30 -36.64
N LEU A 246 -1.26 0.02 -36.91
CA LEU A 246 -1.54 -1.07 -35.99
C LEU A 246 -0.80 -0.91 -34.66
N SER A 247 0.53 -0.70 -34.70
CA SER A 247 1.35 -0.47 -33.51
C SER A 247 0.83 0.71 -32.69
N PHE A 248 0.45 1.80 -33.36
CA PHE A 248 -0.14 2.96 -32.70
C PHE A 248 -1.50 2.63 -32.05
N ILE A 249 -2.41 1.96 -32.76
CA ILE A 249 -3.73 1.58 -32.22
C ILE A 249 -3.59 0.64 -31.02
N LEU A 250 -2.70 -0.36 -31.10
CA LEU A 250 -2.46 -1.30 -30.01
C LEU A 250 -1.93 -0.57 -28.77
N GLN A 251 -0.98 0.36 -28.92
CA GLN A 251 -0.51 1.20 -27.81
C GLN A 251 -1.64 2.03 -27.18
N ILE A 252 -2.49 2.67 -27.99
CA ILE A 252 -3.61 3.47 -27.46
C ILE A 252 -4.62 2.59 -26.72
N ILE A 253 -5.00 1.45 -27.29
CA ILE A 253 -5.94 0.53 -26.65
C ILE A 253 -5.34 -0.02 -25.35
N THR A 254 -4.07 -0.41 -25.36
CA THR A 254 -3.36 -0.90 -24.18
C THR A 254 -3.28 0.16 -23.09
N ALA A 255 -2.92 1.40 -23.44
CA ALA A 255 -2.87 2.51 -22.48
C ALA A 255 -4.24 2.84 -21.88
N VAL A 256 -5.28 2.93 -22.72
CA VAL A 256 -6.65 3.21 -22.26
C VAL A 256 -7.20 2.07 -21.41
N THR A 257 -6.95 0.82 -21.81
CA THR A 257 -7.36 -0.36 -21.02
C THR A 257 -6.65 -0.35 -19.68
N SER A 258 -5.33 -0.16 -19.68
CA SER A 258 -4.53 -0.08 -18.46
C SER A 258 -4.83 1.14 -17.59
N ALA A 259 -5.52 2.17 -18.09
CA ALA A 259 -5.99 3.28 -17.26
C ALA A 259 -7.20 2.90 -16.40
N PHE A 260 -7.90 1.81 -16.71
CA PHE A 260 -9.08 1.36 -15.95
C PHE A 260 -8.94 -0.05 -15.38
N LEU A 261 -7.95 -0.80 -15.88
CA LEU A 261 -7.57 -2.14 -15.46
C LEU A 261 -6.13 -2.12 -14.99
N ASP A 262 -5.71 -3.06 -14.16
CA ASP A 262 -4.29 -3.15 -13.83
C ASP A 262 -3.44 -3.52 -15.07
N ASN A 263 -2.21 -3.02 -15.09
CA ASN A 263 -1.24 -3.20 -16.16
C ASN A 263 -0.89 -4.67 -16.45
N VAL A 264 -0.76 -5.51 -15.41
CA VAL A 264 -0.44 -6.94 -15.58
C VAL A 264 -1.57 -7.65 -16.32
N THR A 265 -2.81 -7.48 -15.86
CA THR A 265 -3.97 -8.10 -16.50
C THR A 265 -4.15 -7.59 -17.92
N THR A 266 -3.95 -6.29 -18.16
CA THR A 266 -4.00 -5.72 -19.50
C THR A 266 -2.99 -6.42 -20.43
N MET A 267 -1.75 -6.59 -19.99
CA MET A 267 -0.74 -7.26 -20.81
C MET A 267 -1.00 -8.76 -20.98
N LEU A 268 -1.44 -9.48 -19.94
CA LEU A 268 -1.82 -10.90 -20.06
C LEU A 268 -2.86 -11.15 -21.16
N LEU A 269 -3.72 -10.16 -21.41
CA LEU A 269 -4.76 -10.22 -22.42
C LEU A 269 -4.26 -9.81 -23.81
N MET A 270 -3.42 -8.77 -23.88
CA MET A 270 -2.90 -8.25 -25.14
C MET A 270 -1.78 -9.15 -25.72
N ILE A 271 -0.90 -9.70 -24.88
CA ILE A 271 0.29 -10.46 -25.33
C ILE A 271 -0.06 -11.61 -26.29
N PRO A 272 -0.98 -12.55 -25.96
CA PRO A 272 -1.24 -13.68 -26.84
C PRO A 272 -1.72 -13.22 -28.22
N VAL A 273 -2.55 -12.18 -28.24
CA VAL A 273 -3.12 -11.69 -29.50
C VAL A 273 -2.10 -10.91 -30.31
N THR A 274 -1.30 -10.08 -29.67
CA THR A 274 -0.21 -9.34 -30.33
C THR A 274 0.83 -10.30 -30.89
N ILE A 275 1.14 -11.41 -30.19
CA ILE A 275 2.01 -12.47 -30.71
C ILE A 275 1.41 -13.09 -31.98
N GLU A 276 0.13 -13.47 -31.95
CA GLU A 276 -0.52 -14.10 -33.11
C GLU A 276 -0.56 -13.17 -34.34
N ILE A 277 -0.87 -11.89 -34.12
CA ILE A 277 -0.83 -10.86 -35.16
C ILE A 277 0.59 -10.70 -35.71
N ALA A 278 1.60 -10.61 -34.85
CA ALA A 278 2.98 -10.46 -35.27
C ALA A 278 3.49 -11.68 -36.07
N VAL A 279 3.17 -12.89 -35.62
CA VAL A 279 3.49 -14.14 -36.34
C VAL A 279 2.82 -14.17 -37.70
N THR A 280 1.55 -13.75 -37.78
CA THR A 280 0.81 -13.67 -39.05
C THR A 280 1.45 -12.68 -40.03
N LEU A 281 1.92 -11.54 -39.51
CA LEU A 281 2.65 -10.51 -40.27
C LEU A 281 4.13 -10.86 -40.52
N LYS A 282 4.60 -12.02 -40.03
CA LYS A 282 6.00 -12.48 -40.06
C LYS A 282 7.01 -11.49 -39.50
N ILE A 283 6.62 -10.73 -38.48
CA ILE A 283 7.52 -9.84 -37.75
C ILE A 283 7.81 -10.39 -36.36
N ASN A 284 8.90 -9.93 -35.76
CA ASN A 284 9.20 -10.26 -34.38
C ASN A 284 8.15 -9.61 -33.44
N PRO A 285 7.42 -10.38 -32.61
CA PRO A 285 6.39 -9.86 -31.69
C PRO A 285 6.88 -8.78 -30.75
N LEU A 286 8.17 -8.81 -30.37
CA LEU A 286 8.79 -7.81 -29.51
C LEU A 286 8.67 -6.39 -30.07
N THR A 287 8.56 -6.24 -31.40
CA THR A 287 8.42 -4.93 -32.06
C THR A 287 7.06 -4.28 -31.84
N LEU A 288 6.04 -5.04 -31.41
CA LEU A 288 4.72 -4.55 -31.02
C LEU A 288 4.55 -4.58 -29.48
N LEU A 289 5.04 -5.64 -28.84
CA LEU A 289 4.89 -5.85 -27.40
C LEU A 289 5.68 -4.86 -26.54
N ILE A 290 6.89 -4.45 -26.95
CA ILE A 290 7.68 -3.49 -26.18
C ILE A 290 7.00 -2.11 -26.14
N PRO A 291 6.53 -1.55 -27.27
CA PRO A 291 5.70 -0.35 -27.24
C PRO A 291 4.42 -0.52 -26.42
N GLU A 292 3.74 -1.67 -26.51
CA GLU A 292 2.52 -1.95 -25.75
C GLU A 292 2.76 -1.97 -24.23
N VAL A 293 3.79 -2.67 -23.76
CA VAL A 293 4.08 -2.71 -22.32
C VAL A 293 4.52 -1.34 -21.79
N PHE A 294 5.21 -0.55 -22.61
CA PHE A 294 5.53 0.83 -22.25
C PHE A 294 4.24 1.66 -22.15
N ALA A 295 3.34 1.52 -23.13
CA ALA A 295 2.06 2.21 -23.16
C ALA A 295 1.13 1.78 -22.01
N SER A 296 1.15 0.52 -21.58
CA SER A 296 0.35 0.06 -20.43
C SER A 296 0.79 0.78 -19.15
N ASN A 297 2.10 0.86 -18.88
CA ASN A 297 2.60 1.54 -17.68
C ASN A 297 2.35 3.05 -17.73
N VAL A 298 2.50 3.72 -18.89
CA VAL A 298 2.15 5.14 -19.03
C VAL A 298 0.65 5.39 -18.87
N GLY A 299 -0.18 4.52 -19.47
CA GLY A 299 -1.64 4.59 -19.34
C GLY A 299 -2.11 4.34 -17.91
N GLY A 300 -1.53 3.34 -17.24
CA GLY A 300 -1.82 3.00 -15.85
C GLY A 300 -1.42 4.10 -14.87
N ALA A 301 -0.33 4.81 -15.14
CA ALA A 301 0.10 5.96 -14.37
C ALA A 301 -0.94 7.11 -14.35
N ALA A 302 -1.83 7.19 -15.35
CA ALA A 302 -2.79 8.28 -15.51
C ALA A 302 -3.93 8.28 -14.48
N THR A 303 -4.22 7.13 -13.84
CA THR A 303 -5.37 6.98 -12.95
C THR A 303 -5.00 6.28 -11.65
N LEU A 304 -5.88 6.37 -10.65
CA LEU A 304 -5.70 5.74 -9.35
C LEU A 304 -5.59 4.20 -9.43
N ILE A 305 -6.24 3.56 -10.41
CA ILE A 305 -6.44 2.10 -10.44
C ILE A 305 -5.45 1.41 -11.37
N GLY A 306 -4.99 2.11 -12.40
CA GLY A 306 -4.31 1.49 -13.53
C GLY A 306 -2.96 0.82 -13.21
N ASP A 307 -2.32 1.23 -12.13
CA ASP A 307 -1.07 0.63 -11.64
C ASP A 307 -1.12 0.51 -10.10
N PRO A 308 -0.66 -0.59 -9.48
CA PRO A 308 -0.72 -0.73 -8.03
C PRO A 308 0.06 0.32 -7.22
N PRO A 309 1.18 0.92 -7.68
CA PRO A 309 1.77 2.11 -7.07
C PRO A 309 0.76 3.25 -6.84
N ASN A 310 -0.12 3.52 -7.80
CA ASN A 310 -1.11 4.58 -7.68
C ASN A 310 -2.18 4.22 -6.65
N ILE A 311 -2.61 2.96 -6.59
CA ILE A 311 -3.52 2.47 -5.56
C ILE A 311 -2.92 2.66 -4.17
N LEU A 312 -1.64 2.29 -4.00
CA LEU A 312 -0.89 2.46 -2.76
C LEU A 312 -0.80 3.93 -2.33
N ILE A 313 -0.40 4.81 -3.25
CA ILE A 313 -0.29 6.26 -3.00
C ILE A 313 -1.66 6.83 -2.64
N GLY A 314 -2.70 6.51 -3.42
CA GLY A 314 -4.02 7.07 -3.21
C GLY A 314 -4.68 6.61 -1.91
N SER A 315 -4.51 5.34 -1.53
CA SER A 315 -5.05 4.82 -0.27
C SER A 315 -4.32 5.41 0.95
N TYR A 316 -3.00 5.52 0.88
CA TYR A 316 -2.17 6.08 1.96
C TYR A 316 -2.39 7.59 2.14
N ALA A 317 -2.36 8.35 1.04
CA ALA A 317 -2.51 9.80 1.04
C ALA A 317 -3.98 10.26 1.02
N LYS A 318 -4.94 9.33 0.97
CA LYS A 318 -6.39 9.60 0.85
C LYS A 318 -6.75 10.48 -0.36
N LEU A 319 -6.09 10.21 -1.48
CA LEU A 319 -6.32 10.89 -2.76
C LEU A 319 -7.46 10.21 -3.53
N THR A 320 -8.22 11.03 -4.23
CA THR A 320 -9.38 10.59 -5.02
C THR A 320 -8.99 10.23 -6.45
N PHE A 321 -9.79 9.38 -7.09
CA PHE A 321 -9.63 9.05 -8.51
C PHE A 321 -9.58 10.29 -9.39
N ALA A 322 -10.46 11.27 -9.14
CA ALA A 322 -10.51 12.52 -9.88
C ALA A 322 -9.20 13.33 -9.75
N GLN A 323 -8.58 13.35 -8.57
CA GLN A 323 -7.29 14.02 -8.38
C GLN A 323 -6.18 13.37 -9.22
N PHE A 324 -6.15 12.04 -9.34
CA PHE A 324 -5.20 11.37 -10.24
C PHE A 324 -5.42 11.78 -11.68
N VAL A 325 -6.66 11.74 -12.16
CA VAL A 325 -6.98 12.11 -13.56
C VAL A 325 -6.60 13.56 -13.85
N ILE A 326 -6.95 14.50 -12.97
CA ILE A 326 -6.66 15.93 -13.16
C ILE A 326 -5.15 16.18 -13.18
N ASN A 327 -4.40 15.55 -12.28
CA ASN A 327 -2.97 15.82 -12.11
C ASN A 327 -2.08 15.02 -13.06
N LEU A 328 -2.46 13.81 -13.47
CA LEU A 328 -1.57 12.89 -14.20
C LEU A 328 -2.02 12.59 -15.63
N ALA A 329 -3.32 12.65 -15.95
CA ALA A 329 -3.78 12.18 -17.27
C ALA A 329 -3.23 13.02 -18.44
N LEU A 330 -3.10 14.33 -18.26
CA LEU A 330 -2.56 15.22 -19.30
C LEU A 330 -1.09 14.89 -19.59
N VAL A 331 -0.26 14.81 -18.55
CA VAL A 331 1.17 14.52 -18.71
C VAL A 331 1.38 13.11 -19.24
N CYS A 332 0.62 12.11 -18.77
CA CYS A 332 0.67 10.75 -19.31
C CYS A 332 0.25 10.70 -20.79
N THR A 333 -0.72 11.50 -21.22
CA THR A 333 -1.13 11.59 -22.64
C THR A 333 0.00 12.16 -23.51
N VAL A 334 0.68 13.20 -23.03
CA VAL A 334 1.84 13.78 -23.73
C VAL A 334 2.98 12.77 -23.79
N CYS A 335 3.28 12.08 -22.69
CA CYS A 335 4.26 11.01 -22.64
C CYS A 335 3.93 9.90 -23.65
N LEU A 336 2.69 9.41 -23.66
CA LEU A 336 2.21 8.36 -24.56
C LEU A 336 2.38 8.77 -26.02
N ALA A 337 1.95 9.98 -26.39
CA ALA A 337 2.09 10.49 -27.76
C ALA A 337 3.56 10.50 -28.21
N LEU A 338 4.46 11.01 -27.37
CA LEU A 338 5.88 11.10 -27.69
C LEU A 338 6.56 9.73 -27.74
N THR A 339 6.23 8.83 -26.82
CA THR A 339 6.78 7.47 -26.82
C THR A 339 6.25 6.66 -27.99
N SER A 340 5.00 6.85 -28.40
CA SER A 340 4.47 6.22 -29.60
C SER A 340 5.21 6.68 -30.84
N LEU A 341 5.46 8.00 -30.99
CA LEU A 341 6.28 8.51 -32.10
C LEU A 341 7.71 7.94 -32.07
N TRP A 342 8.32 7.85 -30.88
CA TRP A 342 9.63 7.23 -30.70
C TRP A 342 9.64 5.78 -31.19
N TYR A 343 8.68 4.95 -30.77
CA TYR A 343 8.64 3.54 -31.14
C TYR A 343 8.31 3.31 -32.60
N LEU A 344 7.46 4.15 -33.21
CA LEU A 344 7.23 4.14 -34.66
C LEU A 344 8.53 4.43 -35.44
N TRP A 345 9.40 5.29 -34.92
CA TRP A 345 10.71 5.56 -35.50
C TRP A 345 11.71 4.42 -35.22
N TRP A 346 11.81 3.94 -33.97
CA TRP A 346 12.77 2.93 -33.53
C TRP A 346 12.57 1.59 -34.24
N TYR A 347 11.32 1.12 -34.34
CA TYR A 347 10.98 -0.15 -34.99
C TYR A 347 10.64 -0.02 -36.48
N LYS A 348 10.85 1.16 -37.08
CA LYS A 348 10.57 1.42 -38.50
C LYS A 348 11.10 0.33 -39.44
N LYS A 349 12.33 -0.17 -39.22
CA LYS A 349 12.91 -1.22 -40.06
C LYS A 349 12.17 -2.55 -39.97
N GLY A 350 11.74 -2.94 -38.77
CA GLY A 350 10.94 -4.16 -38.56
C GLY A 350 9.54 -4.03 -39.16
N TYR A 351 8.95 -2.84 -39.03
CA TYR A 351 7.65 -2.51 -39.62
C TYR A 351 7.67 -2.51 -41.15
N LEU A 352 8.73 -1.98 -41.77
CA LEU A 352 8.89 -2.03 -43.23
C LEU A 352 9.16 -3.45 -43.76
N ALA A 353 9.60 -4.37 -42.90
CA ALA A 353 9.84 -5.78 -43.27
C ALA A 353 8.59 -6.65 -43.14
N ALA A 354 7.46 -6.11 -42.67
CA ALA A 354 6.22 -6.85 -42.52
C ALA A 354 5.69 -7.33 -43.88
N GLU A 355 5.38 -8.62 -43.99
CA GLU A 355 4.75 -9.21 -45.17
C GLU A 355 3.28 -9.50 -44.85
N ASP A 356 2.37 -8.60 -45.22
CA ASP A 356 0.96 -8.97 -45.33
C ASP A 356 0.60 -9.20 -46.80
N LYS A 357 0.70 -10.46 -47.24
CA LYS A 357 0.43 -10.85 -48.64
C LYS A 357 -1.06 -10.80 -48.99
N ASP A 358 -1.95 -10.80 -48.01
CA ASP A 358 -3.40 -10.74 -48.20
C ASP A 358 -4.12 -10.21 -46.93
N VAL A 359 -4.12 -8.89 -46.79
CA VAL A 359 -4.78 -8.17 -45.67
C VAL A 359 -6.24 -8.58 -45.51
N GLY A 360 -6.95 -8.81 -46.61
CA GLY A 360 -8.36 -9.16 -46.60
C GLY A 360 -8.59 -10.52 -45.94
N ARG A 361 -7.81 -11.52 -46.36
CA ARG A 361 -7.86 -12.87 -45.78
C ARG A 361 -7.46 -12.88 -44.30
N THR A 362 -6.44 -12.10 -43.91
CA THR A 362 -6.03 -12.00 -42.51
C THR A 362 -7.14 -11.38 -41.65
N ILE A 363 -7.80 -10.32 -42.14
CA ILE A 363 -8.96 -9.74 -41.46
C ILE A 363 -10.10 -10.75 -41.32
N GLU A 364 -10.39 -11.55 -42.34
CA GLU A 364 -11.43 -12.59 -42.28
C GLU A 364 -11.08 -13.68 -41.26
N TYR A 365 -9.85 -14.19 -41.29
CA TYR A 365 -9.36 -15.15 -40.31
C TYR A 365 -9.51 -14.64 -38.87
N LEU A 366 -8.96 -13.45 -38.58
CA LEU A 366 -9.04 -12.83 -37.25
C LEU A 366 -10.49 -12.56 -36.84
N LYS A 367 -11.36 -12.16 -37.78
CA LYS A 367 -12.79 -11.97 -37.50
C LYS A 367 -13.47 -13.27 -37.10
N GLU A 368 -13.02 -14.41 -37.65
CA GLU A 368 -13.59 -15.71 -37.35
C GLU A 368 -13.14 -16.25 -36.00
N GLU A 369 -11.85 -16.14 -35.71
CA GLU A 369 -11.22 -16.62 -34.48
C GLU A 369 -11.57 -15.74 -33.26
N TYR A 370 -11.54 -14.41 -33.43
CA TYR A 370 -11.65 -13.45 -32.33
C TYR A 370 -13.04 -12.82 -32.21
N LYS A 371 -14.04 -13.68 -31.98
CA LYS A 371 -15.43 -13.27 -31.76
C LYS A 371 -15.74 -13.08 -30.28
N ILE A 372 -16.65 -12.15 -30.01
CA ILE A 372 -17.33 -12.09 -28.72
C ILE A 372 -18.15 -13.37 -28.56
N THR A 373 -17.78 -14.18 -27.57
CA THR A 373 -18.41 -15.48 -27.29
C THR A 373 -19.76 -15.30 -26.59
N ASN A 374 -19.87 -14.32 -25.69
CA ASN A 374 -21.08 -14.07 -24.91
C ASN A 374 -21.43 -12.58 -24.86
N LYS A 375 -22.20 -12.12 -25.85
CA LYS A 375 -22.62 -10.70 -25.97
C LYS A 375 -23.37 -10.19 -24.75
N LYS A 376 -24.23 -11.02 -24.14
CA LYS A 376 -25.01 -10.62 -22.97
C LYS A 376 -24.07 -10.33 -21.80
N LEU A 377 -23.12 -11.24 -21.56
CA LEU A 377 -22.14 -11.08 -20.50
C LEU A 377 -21.20 -9.89 -20.77
N THR A 378 -20.81 -9.64 -22.02
CA THR A 378 -20.02 -8.44 -22.39
C THR A 378 -20.77 -7.16 -22.05
N VAL A 379 -22.04 -7.04 -22.45
CA VAL A 379 -22.84 -5.82 -22.17
C VAL A 379 -23.03 -5.62 -20.67
N MET A 380 -23.29 -6.70 -19.92
CA MET A 380 -23.41 -6.64 -18.47
C MET A 380 -22.08 -6.24 -17.80
N GLY A 381 -20.97 -6.86 -18.20
CA GLY A 381 -19.65 -6.55 -17.68
C GLY A 381 -19.21 -5.12 -17.98
N LEU A 382 -19.41 -4.64 -19.21
CA LEU A 382 -19.12 -3.25 -19.58
C LEU A 382 -20.03 -2.26 -18.87
N GLY A 383 -21.31 -2.60 -18.68
CA GLY A 383 -22.25 -1.80 -17.92
C GLY A 383 -21.85 -1.66 -16.46
N ILE A 384 -21.42 -2.76 -15.82
CA ILE A 384 -20.90 -2.73 -14.46
C ILE A 384 -19.57 -1.99 -14.38
N LEU A 385 -18.65 -2.20 -15.32
CA LEU A 385 -17.39 -1.48 -15.36
C LEU A 385 -17.64 0.04 -15.46
N ALA A 386 -18.54 0.47 -16.34
CA ALA A 386 -18.94 1.88 -16.44
C ALA A 386 -19.56 2.40 -15.14
N PHE A 387 -20.39 1.60 -14.46
CA PHE A 387 -20.95 1.94 -13.15
C PHE A 387 -19.87 2.07 -12.07
N VAL A 388 -18.89 1.17 -12.05
CA VAL A 388 -17.76 1.21 -11.11
C VAL A 388 -16.86 2.42 -11.38
N ILE A 389 -16.57 2.74 -12.65
CA ILE A 389 -15.85 3.96 -13.03
C ILE A 389 -16.62 5.20 -12.57
N PHE A 390 -17.94 5.23 -12.76
CA PHE A 390 -18.78 6.31 -12.22
C PHE A 390 -18.64 6.42 -10.69
N LEU A 391 -18.72 5.31 -9.96
CA LEU A 391 -18.51 5.29 -8.52
C LEU A 391 -17.12 5.80 -8.12
N PHE A 392 -16.07 5.47 -8.87
CA PHE A 392 -14.74 6.03 -8.64
C PHE A 392 -14.71 7.55 -8.86
N VAL A 393 -15.38 8.07 -9.87
CA VAL A 393 -15.42 9.53 -10.06
C VAL A 393 -16.10 10.23 -8.88
N VAL A 394 -17.15 9.63 -8.29
CA VAL A 394 -17.93 10.25 -7.20
C VAL A 394 -17.49 9.83 -5.79
N HIS A 395 -16.58 8.86 -5.63
CA HIS A 395 -16.26 8.28 -4.32
C HIS A 395 -15.78 9.32 -3.30
N GLY A 396 -15.04 10.34 -3.76
CA GLY A 396 -14.57 11.44 -2.91
C GLY A 396 -15.71 12.28 -2.33
N VAL A 397 -16.76 12.53 -3.12
CA VAL A 397 -17.97 13.25 -2.65
C VAL A 397 -18.77 12.39 -1.67
N LEU A 398 -18.83 11.09 -1.93
CA LEU A 398 -19.54 10.12 -1.09
C LEU A 398 -18.79 9.75 0.19
N HIS A 399 -17.55 10.25 0.39
CA HIS A 399 -16.66 9.83 1.48
C HIS A 399 -16.52 8.30 1.55
N MET A 400 -16.47 7.68 0.37
CA MET A 400 -16.41 6.24 0.19
C MET A 400 -15.01 5.85 -0.24
N GLU A 401 -14.50 4.75 0.33
CA GLU A 401 -13.24 4.14 -0.09
C GLU A 401 -13.39 3.50 -1.48
N PRO A 402 -12.38 3.61 -2.38
CA PRO A 402 -12.45 3.00 -3.71
C PRO A 402 -12.72 1.48 -3.70
N SER A 403 -12.22 0.77 -2.69
CA SER A 403 -12.44 -0.66 -2.50
C SER A 403 -13.92 -1.04 -2.47
N VAL A 404 -14.77 -0.19 -1.87
CA VAL A 404 -16.21 -0.41 -1.76
C VAL A 404 -16.87 -0.34 -3.15
N ALA A 405 -16.46 0.61 -4.00
CA ALA A 405 -16.96 0.70 -5.37
C ALA A 405 -16.65 -0.57 -6.18
N ALA A 406 -15.40 -1.05 -6.09
CA ALA A 406 -14.97 -2.24 -6.81
C ALA A 406 -15.67 -3.51 -6.30
N LEU A 407 -15.80 -3.68 -4.98
CA LEU A 407 -16.49 -4.83 -4.38
C LEU A 407 -17.97 -4.86 -4.77
N ILE A 408 -18.68 -3.74 -4.67
CA ILE A 408 -20.09 -3.68 -5.08
C ILE A 408 -20.22 -4.05 -6.56
N GLY A 409 -19.38 -3.49 -7.43
CA GLY A 409 -19.36 -3.84 -8.84
C GLY A 409 -19.13 -5.32 -9.08
N ALA A 410 -18.08 -5.88 -8.49
CA ALA A 410 -17.73 -7.29 -8.62
C ALA A 410 -18.87 -8.21 -8.14
N MET A 411 -19.41 -7.96 -6.95
CA MET A 411 -20.47 -8.80 -6.38
C MET A 411 -21.78 -8.68 -7.15
N VAL A 412 -22.16 -7.48 -7.58
CA VAL A 412 -23.34 -7.31 -8.44
C VAL A 412 -23.13 -8.05 -9.75
N LEU A 413 -21.97 -7.90 -10.40
CA LEU A 413 -21.65 -8.59 -11.65
C LEU A 413 -21.76 -10.11 -11.52
N LEU A 414 -21.19 -10.69 -10.47
CA LEU A 414 -21.29 -12.14 -10.22
C LEU A 414 -22.75 -12.57 -9.98
N ALA A 415 -23.49 -11.83 -9.17
CA ALA A 415 -24.89 -12.14 -8.88
C ALA A 415 -25.78 -12.13 -10.13
N ILE A 416 -25.59 -11.15 -11.03
CA ILE A 416 -26.40 -11.03 -12.25
C ILE A 416 -25.92 -11.95 -13.37
N SER A 417 -24.61 -12.17 -13.50
CA SER A 417 -24.00 -12.97 -14.57
C SER A 417 -24.16 -14.47 -14.35
N ARG A 418 -24.35 -14.89 -13.08
CA ARG A 418 -24.36 -16.31 -12.67
C ARG A 418 -23.07 -17.05 -13.04
N VAL A 419 -21.97 -16.31 -13.16
CA VAL A 419 -20.63 -16.90 -13.24
C VAL A 419 -20.30 -17.50 -11.88
N ASP A 420 -19.65 -18.66 -11.89
CA ASP A 420 -19.28 -19.35 -10.66
C ASP A 420 -18.26 -18.51 -9.87
N ILE A 421 -18.61 -18.19 -8.63
CA ILE A 421 -17.74 -17.38 -7.76
C ILE A 421 -16.47 -18.11 -7.37
N VAL A 422 -16.53 -19.43 -7.15
CA VAL A 422 -15.37 -20.25 -6.80
C VAL A 422 -14.40 -20.25 -7.97
N GLU A 423 -14.91 -20.44 -9.18
CA GLU A 423 -14.07 -20.38 -10.39
C GLU A 423 -13.38 -19.01 -10.55
N MET A 424 -14.09 -17.92 -10.27
CA MET A 424 -13.50 -16.56 -10.31
C MET A 424 -12.43 -16.36 -9.23
N LEU A 425 -12.71 -16.79 -8.00
CA LEU A 425 -11.77 -16.67 -6.90
C LEU A 425 -10.54 -17.57 -7.09
N GLU A 426 -10.67 -18.74 -7.70
CA GLU A 426 -9.55 -19.67 -7.88
C GLU A 426 -8.68 -19.33 -9.09
N HIS A 427 -9.28 -18.91 -10.21
CA HIS A 427 -8.57 -18.78 -11.48
C HIS A 427 -8.30 -17.35 -11.95
N GLU A 428 -9.10 -16.37 -11.53
CA GLU A 428 -8.96 -14.98 -12.01
C GLU A 428 -8.40 -14.05 -10.93
N VAL A 429 -8.60 -14.35 -9.65
CA VAL A 429 -7.98 -13.58 -8.56
C VAL A 429 -6.52 -14.01 -8.38
N GLU A 430 -5.60 -13.06 -8.53
CA GLU A 430 -4.18 -13.29 -8.30
C GLU A 430 -3.84 -13.30 -6.80
N TRP A 431 -4.18 -14.39 -6.11
CA TRP A 431 -3.81 -14.59 -4.70
C TRP A 431 -2.33 -14.34 -4.39
N PRO A 432 -1.36 -14.75 -5.25
CA PRO A 432 0.04 -14.44 -5.00
C PRO A 432 0.31 -12.93 -4.92
N THR A 433 -0.37 -12.14 -5.74
CA THR A 433 -0.26 -10.67 -5.73
C THR A 433 -0.86 -10.10 -4.44
N LEU A 434 -2.06 -10.56 -4.02
CA LEU A 434 -2.69 -10.08 -2.77
C LEU A 434 -1.87 -10.45 -1.52
N VAL A 435 -1.39 -11.69 -1.42
CA VAL A 435 -0.53 -12.16 -0.31
C VAL A 435 0.80 -11.40 -0.29
N PHE A 436 1.34 -11.07 -1.47
CA PHE A 436 2.53 -10.26 -1.59
C PHE A 436 2.34 -8.88 -0.94
N PHE A 437 1.24 -8.17 -1.25
CA PHE A 437 0.92 -6.87 -0.61
C PHE A 437 0.78 -6.98 0.91
N ILE A 438 0.03 -7.98 1.39
CA ILE A 438 -0.18 -8.19 2.83
C ILE A 438 1.18 -8.35 3.54
N ALA A 439 2.04 -9.22 3.03
CA ALA A 439 3.33 -9.47 3.65
C ALA A 439 4.30 -8.29 3.52
N LEU A 440 4.30 -7.62 2.36
CA LEU A 440 5.12 -6.45 2.12
C LEU A 440 4.78 -5.30 3.08
N PHE A 441 3.50 -5.05 3.36
CA PHE A 441 3.08 -4.05 4.34
C PHE A 441 3.63 -4.35 5.74
N MET A 442 3.62 -5.62 6.16
CA MET A 442 4.19 -6.02 7.45
C MET A 442 5.71 -5.79 7.51
N VAL A 443 6.45 -6.10 6.43
CA VAL A 443 7.90 -5.87 6.37
C VAL A 443 8.22 -4.38 6.43
N ILE A 444 7.47 -3.55 5.68
CA ILE A 444 7.66 -2.10 5.67
C ILE A 444 7.30 -1.49 7.03
N ALA A 445 6.22 -1.95 7.67
CA ALA A 445 5.86 -1.53 9.03
C ALA A 445 6.96 -1.85 10.04
N GLY A 446 7.63 -3.00 9.92
CA GLY A 446 8.78 -3.33 10.76
C GLY A 446 9.96 -2.37 10.56
N ALA A 447 10.23 -1.97 9.32
CA ALA A 447 11.25 -0.96 9.01
C ALA A 447 10.85 0.45 9.52
N GLU A 448 9.57 0.81 9.47
CA GLU A 448 9.05 2.09 9.99
C GLU A 448 9.08 2.14 11.52
N GLU A 449 8.65 1.08 12.20
CA GLU A 449 8.64 1.00 13.67
C GLU A 449 10.05 1.02 14.26
N THR A 450 11.05 0.53 13.53
CA THR A 450 12.45 0.55 13.98
C THR A 450 13.19 1.86 13.68
N GLY A 451 12.63 2.75 12.86
CA GLY A 451 13.21 4.07 12.61
C GLY A 451 13.95 4.23 11.26
N LEU A 452 14.03 3.19 10.43
CA LEU A 452 14.75 3.23 9.14
C LEU A 452 14.20 4.29 8.20
N ILE A 453 12.88 4.31 8.08
CA ILE A 453 12.17 5.21 7.18
C ILE A 453 12.42 6.68 7.52
N GLN A 454 12.42 7.02 8.82
CA GLN A 454 12.66 8.37 9.30
C GLN A 454 14.07 8.85 8.97
N ILE A 455 15.08 7.98 9.13
CA ILE A 455 16.47 8.30 8.76
C ILE A 455 16.58 8.59 7.26
N ILE A 456 15.96 7.78 6.41
CA ILE A 456 15.97 8.02 4.96
C ILE A 456 15.27 9.34 4.63
N ALA A 457 14.13 9.62 5.26
CA ALA A 457 13.36 10.81 5.01
C ALA A 457 14.09 12.09 5.47
N GLU A 458 14.79 12.06 6.61
CA GLU A 458 15.68 13.13 7.06
C GLU A 458 16.83 13.35 6.08
N TRP A 459 17.44 12.28 5.56
CA TRP A 459 18.50 12.40 4.56
C TRP A 459 18.02 13.06 3.26
N VAL A 460 16.82 12.71 2.78
CA VAL A 460 16.22 13.36 1.60
C VAL A 460 15.90 14.83 1.88
N LYS A 461 15.38 15.14 3.07
CA LYS A 461 15.11 16.52 3.50
C LYS A 461 16.38 17.36 3.52
N ASP A 462 17.45 16.84 4.12
CA ASP A 462 18.74 17.53 4.22
C ASP A 462 19.36 17.75 2.84
N LEU A 463 19.31 16.74 1.97
CA LEU A 463 19.79 16.84 0.59
C LEU A 463 18.99 17.87 -0.23
N SER A 464 17.69 18.00 0.03
CA SER A 464 16.84 19.01 -0.61
C SER A 464 17.09 20.42 -0.08
N GLY A 465 17.79 20.58 1.05
CA GLY A 465 17.94 21.87 1.74
C GLY A 465 16.61 22.48 2.19
N GLY A 466 15.55 21.68 2.31
CA GLY A 466 14.19 22.15 2.56
C GLY A 466 13.53 22.88 1.38
N ASN A 467 14.12 22.82 0.18
CA ASN A 467 13.58 23.45 -1.02
C ASN A 467 12.62 22.50 -1.76
N LEU A 468 11.38 22.93 -1.97
CA LEU A 468 10.34 22.14 -2.64
C LEU A 468 10.73 21.70 -4.05
N THR A 469 11.29 22.59 -4.87
CA THR A 469 11.73 22.29 -6.24
C THR A 469 12.78 21.18 -6.24
N VAL A 470 13.77 21.25 -5.35
CA VAL A 470 14.80 20.22 -5.23
C VAL A 470 14.18 18.91 -4.75
N ALA A 471 13.24 18.95 -3.81
CA ALA A 471 12.53 17.76 -3.33
C ALA A 471 11.70 17.08 -4.45
N ILE A 472 10.99 17.85 -5.27
CA ILE A 472 10.25 17.33 -6.45
C ILE A 472 11.20 16.59 -7.38
N VAL A 473 12.32 17.22 -7.75
CA VAL A 473 13.32 16.64 -8.66
C VAL A 473 13.95 15.38 -8.04
N LEU A 474 14.33 15.42 -6.76
CA LEU A 474 14.93 14.30 -6.05
C LEU A 474 13.97 13.11 -5.99
N VAL A 475 12.74 13.33 -5.51
CA VAL A 475 11.72 12.27 -5.40
C VAL A 475 11.47 11.67 -6.78
N LEU A 476 11.20 12.49 -7.80
CA LEU A 476 10.87 12.00 -9.14
C LEU A 476 12.00 11.14 -9.73
N TRP A 477 13.24 11.65 -9.74
CA TRP A 477 14.36 10.97 -10.39
C TRP A 477 14.88 9.77 -9.59
N VAL A 478 14.94 9.88 -8.25
CA VAL A 478 15.29 8.73 -7.41
C VAL A 478 14.25 7.64 -7.58
N SER A 479 12.96 7.99 -7.58
CA SER A 479 11.88 7.04 -7.84
C SER A 479 11.99 6.41 -9.22
N ALA A 480 12.27 7.20 -10.25
CA ALA A 480 12.39 6.69 -11.62
C ALA A 480 13.55 5.70 -11.77
N ILE A 481 14.73 6.05 -11.27
CA ILE A 481 15.91 5.19 -11.40
C ILE A 481 15.80 3.96 -10.50
N ALA A 482 15.36 4.12 -9.25
CA ALA A 482 15.21 2.98 -8.34
C ALA A 482 14.14 2.01 -8.86
N SER A 483 12.99 2.52 -9.33
CA SER A 483 11.93 1.69 -9.88
C SER A 483 12.30 1.04 -11.22
N ALA A 484 13.35 1.51 -11.91
CA ALA A 484 13.85 0.81 -13.08
C ALA A 484 14.54 -0.51 -12.72
N PHE A 485 15.06 -0.67 -11.50
CA PHE A 485 15.79 -1.88 -11.07
C PHE A 485 15.10 -2.65 -9.94
N ILE A 486 14.11 -2.04 -9.29
CA ILE A 486 13.29 -2.62 -8.24
C ILE A 486 11.85 -2.55 -8.73
N ASP A 487 11.08 -3.63 -8.55
CA ASP A 487 9.65 -3.61 -8.89
C ASP A 487 8.98 -2.36 -8.30
N ASN A 488 8.21 -1.65 -9.14
CA ASN A 488 7.56 -0.39 -8.81
C ASN A 488 6.65 -0.47 -7.57
N ILE A 489 6.11 -1.65 -7.26
CA ILE A 489 5.22 -1.88 -6.12
C ILE A 489 5.98 -1.81 -4.77
N PRO A 490 6.97 -2.68 -4.48
CA PRO A 490 7.72 -2.64 -3.24
C PRO A 490 8.43 -1.31 -3.03
N PHE A 491 8.99 -0.74 -4.10
CA PHE A 491 9.63 0.56 -4.04
C PHE A 491 8.66 1.66 -3.56
N THR A 492 7.48 1.76 -4.20
CA THR A 492 6.48 2.77 -3.85
C THR A 492 6.03 2.63 -2.41
N ALA A 493 5.76 1.40 -1.96
CA ALA A 493 5.29 1.15 -0.60
C ALA A 493 6.27 1.66 0.48
N THR A 494 7.59 1.53 0.26
CA THR A 494 8.60 2.08 1.18
C THR A 494 8.70 3.60 1.11
N MET A 495 8.47 4.18 -0.07
CA MET A 495 8.47 5.63 -0.24
C MET A 495 7.25 6.31 0.39
N LEU A 496 6.11 5.62 0.57
CA LEU A 496 4.89 6.21 1.14
C LEU A 496 5.13 6.97 2.45
N PRO A 497 5.67 6.35 3.52
CA PRO A 497 5.91 7.06 4.76
C PRO A 497 7.02 8.12 4.65
N ILE A 498 7.99 7.96 3.72
CA ILE A 498 9.03 8.96 3.44
C ILE A 498 8.39 10.23 2.86
N ILE A 499 7.54 10.09 1.84
CA ILE A 499 6.84 11.21 1.21
C ILE A 499 5.86 11.86 2.19
N ALA A 500 5.18 11.08 3.02
CA ALA A 500 4.31 11.61 4.07
C ALA A 500 5.07 12.53 5.02
N PHE A 501 6.27 12.12 5.44
CA PHE A 501 7.15 12.93 6.28
C PHE A 501 7.62 14.21 5.56
N LEU A 502 8.06 14.09 4.31
CA LEU A 502 8.53 15.24 3.53
C LEU A 502 7.42 16.26 3.29
N ASN A 503 6.19 15.80 3.03
CA ASN A 503 5.03 16.69 2.86
C ASN A 503 4.68 17.50 4.11
N GLN A 504 4.98 16.97 5.32
CA GLN A 504 4.74 17.67 6.58
C GLN A 504 5.90 18.59 6.98
N THR A 505 7.09 18.39 6.43
CA THR A 505 8.31 19.06 6.89
C THR A 505 8.93 20.04 5.90
N ILE A 506 8.63 19.90 4.60
CA ILE A 506 9.10 20.81 3.56
C ILE A 506 8.01 21.89 3.31
N PRO A 507 8.32 23.18 3.49
CA PRO A 507 7.38 24.25 3.19
C PRO A 507 6.89 24.19 1.74
N GLY A 508 5.56 24.29 1.54
CA GLY A 508 4.91 24.22 0.22
C GLY A 508 4.61 22.81 -0.29
N ALA A 509 5.15 21.77 0.36
CA ALA A 509 4.82 20.38 0.02
C ALA A 509 3.38 19.97 0.44
N GLU A 510 2.68 20.81 1.20
CA GLU A 510 1.26 20.67 1.54
C GLU A 510 0.35 20.55 0.30
N SER A 511 0.80 21.03 -0.86
CA SER A 511 0.12 20.86 -2.15
C SER A 511 -0.05 19.39 -2.57
N GLY A 512 0.69 18.46 -1.95
CA GLY A 512 0.69 17.05 -2.29
C GLY A 512 1.52 16.70 -3.53
N VAL A 513 2.29 17.65 -4.07
CA VAL A 513 3.09 17.47 -5.30
C VAL A 513 4.10 16.32 -5.23
N LEU A 514 4.60 16.00 -4.03
CA LEU A 514 5.53 14.89 -3.85
C LEU A 514 4.85 13.52 -4.07
N TRP A 515 3.53 13.41 -3.89
CA TRP A 515 2.78 12.21 -4.25
C TRP A 515 2.75 11.99 -5.76
N TRP A 516 2.55 13.07 -6.53
CA TRP A 516 2.58 13.02 -7.99
C TRP A 516 3.99 12.75 -8.52
N SER A 517 5.01 13.29 -7.84
CA SER A 517 6.43 13.03 -8.13
C SER A 517 6.76 11.54 -7.95
N LEU A 518 6.30 10.94 -6.84
CA LEU A 518 6.44 9.50 -6.59
C LEU A 518 5.66 8.67 -7.61
N ALA A 519 4.41 9.02 -7.91
CA ALA A 519 3.57 8.30 -8.88
C ALA A 519 4.19 8.28 -10.28
N LEU A 520 4.55 9.45 -10.82
CA LEU A 520 5.21 9.55 -12.13
C LEU A 520 6.57 8.86 -12.13
N GLY A 521 7.37 9.06 -11.06
CA GLY A 521 8.69 8.45 -10.94
C GLY A 521 8.61 6.93 -10.94
N ALA A 522 7.81 6.33 -10.07
CA ALA A 522 7.67 4.89 -9.97
C ALA A 522 7.06 4.27 -11.24
N CYS A 523 5.94 4.79 -11.73
CA CYS A 523 5.25 4.20 -12.89
C CYS A 523 6.02 4.38 -14.20
N LEU A 524 6.57 5.57 -14.47
CA LEU A 524 7.34 5.80 -15.70
C LEU A 524 8.71 5.13 -15.63
N GLY A 525 9.37 5.21 -14.47
CA GLY A 525 10.67 4.58 -14.20
C GLY A 525 10.67 3.08 -14.34
N GLY A 526 9.58 2.42 -13.91
CA GLY A 526 9.38 0.97 -14.06
C GLY A 526 9.52 0.44 -15.50
N ASN A 527 9.42 1.30 -16.51
CA ASN A 527 9.67 0.92 -17.91
C ASN A 527 11.15 0.77 -18.27
N GLY A 528 12.07 1.30 -17.46
CA GLY A 528 13.49 1.39 -17.82
C GLY A 528 14.15 0.03 -18.07
N THR A 529 13.72 -1.02 -17.36
CA THR A 529 14.24 -2.38 -17.53
C THR A 529 13.12 -3.43 -17.47
N MET A 530 13.45 -4.67 -17.82
CA MET A 530 12.49 -5.78 -17.83
C MET A 530 11.96 -6.19 -16.44
N ILE A 531 12.66 -5.82 -15.36
CA ILE A 531 12.28 -6.17 -13.98
C ILE A 531 11.59 -5.01 -13.23
N GLY A 532 11.59 -3.80 -13.80
CA GLY A 532 11.11 -2.59 -13.11
C GLY A 532 9.60 -2.55 -12.88
N ALA A 533 8.82 -3.29 -13.68
CA ALA A 533 7.38 -3.41 -13.50
C ALA A 533 6.92 -4.85 -13.77
N SER A 534 5.90 -5.30 -13.04
CA SER A 534 5.37 -6.65 -13.18
C SER A 534 4.86 -6.97 -14.59
N ALA A 535 4.27 -5.97 -15.27
CA ALA A 535 3.83 -6.11 -16.65
C ALA A 535 4.99 -6.43 -17.62
N ASN A 536 6.19 -5.93 -17.35
CA ASN A 536 7.39 -6.18 -18.15
C ASN A 536 7.85 -7.63 -17.99
N VAL A 537 7.94 -8.12 -16.75
CA VAL A 537 8.34 -9.50 -16.43
C VAL A 537 7.37 -10.50 -17.07
N VAL A 538 6.06 -10.25 -16.95
CA VAL A 538 5.02 -11.10 -17.55
C VAL A 538 5.11 -11.09 -19.08
N THR A 539 5.35 -9.92 -19.69
CA THR A 539 5.54 -9.79 -21.14
C THR A 539 6.72 -10.61 -21.63
N VAL A 540 7.87 -10.49 -20.96
CA VAL A 540 9.06 -11.28 -21.32
C VAL A 540 8.79 -12.77 -21.13
N GLY A 541 8.26 -13.17 -19.98
CA GLY A 541 8.01 -14.60 -19.69
C GLY A 541 7.03 -15.27 -20.67
N LEU A 542 6.00 -14.57 -21.14
CA LEU A 542 5.07 -15.11 -22.14
C LEU A 542 5.67 -15.13 -23.56
N VAL A 543 6.45 -14.12 -23.93
CA VAL A 543 7.07 -14.07 -25.26
C VAL A 543 8.18 -15.12 -25.40
N GLU A 544 8.90 -15.41 -24.32
CA GLU A 544 9.88 -16.49 -24.27
C GLU A 544 9.22 -17.87 -24.39
N LYS A 545 8.07 -18.08 -23.74
CA LYS A 545 7.26 -19.30 -23.95
C LYS A 545 6.80 -19.46 -25.40
N ALA A 546 6.61 -18.35 -26.12
CA ALA A 546 6.30 -18.34 -27.55
C ALA A 546 7.55 -18.50 -28.46
N GLY A 547 8.74 -18.68 -27.89
CA GLY A 547 9.99 -18.93 -28.62
C GLY A 547 10.77 -17.67 -29.02
N TYR A 548 10.39 -16.49 -28.53
CA TYR A 548 11.10 -15.24 -28.79
C TYR A 548 11.85 -14.79 -27.54
N HIS A 549 13.18 -14.77 -27.61
CA HIS A 549 14.01 -14.34 -26.49
C HIS A 549 14.40 -12.86 -26.60
N ILE A 550 14.37 -12.16 -25.47
CA ILE A 550 14.91 -10.82 -25.31
C ILE A 550 15.88 -10.78 -24.13
N SER A 551 17.10 -10.34 -24.38
CA SER A 551 18.07 -10.11 -23.30
C SER A 551 17.72 -8.87 -22.48
N PHE A 552 18.12 -8.85 -21.20
CA PHE A 552 18.00 -7.69 -20.32
C PHE A 552 18.51 -6.39 -20.97
N LEU A 553 19.71 -6.42 -21.54
CA LEU A 553 20.30 -5.26 -22.22
C LEU A 553 19.54 -4.89 -23.49
N GLY A 554 18.97 -5.86 -24.21
CA GLY A 554 18.13 -5.63 -25.37
C GLY A 554 16.85 -4.87 -25.02
N TYR A 555 16.17 -5.28 -23.95
CA TYR A 555 14.99 -4.59 -23.42
C TYR A 555 15.36 -3.18 -22.95
N MET A 556 16.38 -3.08 -22.10
CA MET A 556 16.85 -1.81 -21.56
C MET A 556 17.22 -0.83 -22.68
N LYS A 557 17.91 -1.27 -23.74
CA LYS A 557 18.24 -0.40 -24.88
C LYS A 557 17.01 0.16 -25.59
N ALA A 558 15.91 -0.60 -25.63
CA ALA A 558 14.66 -0.17 -26.27
C ALA A 558 13.85 0.80 -25.40
N CYS A 559 13.91 0.66 -24.06
CA CYS A 559 13.02 1.40 -23.15
C CYS A 559 13.72 2.49 -22.33
N TRP A 560 15.05 2.44 -22.16
CA TRP A 560 15.79 3.36 -21.29
C TRP A 560 15.66 4.83 -21.73
N TRP A 561 15.87 5.11 -23.01
CA TRP A 561 15.76 6.48 -23.54
C TRP A 561 14.31 7.00 -23.49
N PRO A 562 13.29 6.25 -23.95
CA PRO A 562 11.90 6.62 -23.74
C PRO A 562 11.56 6.91 -22.28
N MET A 563 12.04 6.08 -21.33
CA MET A 563 11.83 6.29 -19.90
C MET A 563 12.42 7.60 -19.41
N LEU A 564 13.67 7.91 -19.76
CA LEU A 564 14.29 9.19 -19.38
C LEU A 564 13.53 10.39 -19.94
N ILE A 565 13.02 10.28 -21.18
CA ILE A 565 12.24 11.33 -21.84
C ILE A 565 10.91 11.55 -21.10
N THR A 566 10.16 10.48 -20.79
CA THR A 566 8.88 10.61 -20.08
C THR A 566 9.06 11.14 -18.66
N VAL A 567 10.10 10.71 -17.94
CA VAL A 567 10.43 11.23 -16.60
C VAL A 567 10.80 12.71 -16.68
N ALA A 568 11.59 13.13 -17.68
CA ALA A 568 11.92 14.53 -17.87
C ALA A 568 10.69 15.39 -18.20
N ILE A 569 9.74 14.88 -19.01
CA ILE A 569 8.47 15.56 -19.27
C ILE A 569 7.66 15.69 -17.98
N GLY A 570 7.59 14.62 -17.18
CA GLY A 570 6.97 14.61 -15.85
C GLY A 570 7.57 15.68 -14.94
N MET A 571 8.89 15.81 -14.94
CA MET A 571 9.61 16.84 -14.17
C MET A 571 9.20 18.25 -14.61
N VAL A 572 9.28 18.53 -15.91
CA VAL A 572 8.94 19.86 -16.44
C VAL A 572 7.49 20.20 -16.14
N TYR A 573 6.58 19.24 -16.28
CA TYR A 573 5.17 19.42 -15.94
C TYR A 573 4.98 19.77 -14.45
N LEU A 574 5.57 18.98 -13.54
CA LEU A 574 5.44 19.21 -12.10
C LEU A 574 5.99 20.57 -11.69
N LEU A 575 7.13 20.99 -12.23
CA LEU A 575 7.76 22.28 -11.94
C LEU A 575 7.04 23.50 -12.52
N ILE A 576 6.18 23.29 -13.53
CA ILE A 576 5.34 24.37 -14.10
C ILE A 576 4.00 24.44 -13.36
N ALA A 577 3.45 23.31 -12.96
CA ALA A 577 2.13 23.23 -12.32
C ALA A 577 2.16 23.56 -10.83
N TYR A 578 3.30 23.39 -10.15
CA TYR A 578 3.52 23.58 -8.72
C TYR A 578 4.80 24.36 -8.47
#